data_AF-A0AAE1B4Q6-F1
#
_entry.id   AF-A0AAE1B4Q6-F1
#
_cell.length_a   1.000
_cell.length_b   1.000
_cell.length_c   1.000
_cell.angle_alpha   90.00
_cell.angle_beta   90.00
_cell.angle_gamma   90.00
#
_symmetry.space_group_name_H-M   'P 1'
#
loop_
_entity.id
_entity.type
_entity.pdbx_description
1 polymer ?
#
loop_
_entity_poly.entity_id
_entity_poly.type
_entity_poly.pdbx_seq_one_letter_code
_entity_poly.pdbx_strand_id
1 'polypeptide(L)'
;MALMKLGYTQRLRTLGIGQQAWNMALMKLGYTQRLRTLGIGQQAWNMALMKLGYTQRLRTLGIGQQAWNMALMKLGYTQRLRTLGIGQQVWNMALMKLGYTQRLRTLGIGQQA
;
A
#
# COMPACT_ATOMS: atom_id res chain seq x y z
N MET A 1 -10.84 -15.32 -0.18
CA MET A 1 -10.62 -14.07 -0.94
C MET A 1 -11.02 -12.91 -0.05
N ALA A 2 -10.25 -11.83 0.00
CA ALA A 2 -10.63 -10.63 0.76
C ALA A 2 -10.87 -9.42 -0.16
N LEU A 3 -11.93 -8.66 0.15
CA LEU A 3 -12.36 -7.50 -0.62
C LEU A 3 -12.60 -6.32 0.32
N MET A 4 -11.98 -5.18 0.03
CA MET A 4 -12.21 -3.93 0.77
C MET A 4 -12.35 -2.74 -0.17
N LYS A 5 -13.39 -1.93 0.03
CA LYS A 5 -13.61 -0.70 -0.72
C LYS A 5 -14.00 0.43 0.23
N LEU A 6 -13.21 1.50 0.24
CA LEU A 6 -13.57 2.76 0.88
C LEU A 6 -13.73 3.83 -0.19
N GLY A 7 -14.89 4.52 -0.18
CA GLY A 7 -15.22 5.57 -1.14
C GLY A 7 -14.58 6.90 -0.78
N TYR A 8 -15.16 7.59 0.20
CA TYR A 8 -14.69 8.87 0.72
C TYR A 8 -14.33 8.73 2.20
N THR A 9 -13.17 9.25 2.59
CA THR A 9 -12.74 9.21 3.99
C THR A 9 -12.07 10.53 4.37
N GLN A 10 -12.63 11.24 5.34
CA GLN A 10 -12.04 12.50 5.81
C GLN A 10 -10.76 12.26 6.61
N ARG A 11 -10.81 11.36 7.59
CA ARG A 11 -9.66 11.02 8.42
C ARG A 11 -9.62 9.54 8.67
N LEU A 12 -8.49 8.92 8.33
CA LEU A 12 -8.17 7.56 8.68
C LEU A 12 -6.83 7.58 9.41
N ARG A 13 -6.82 7.20 10.68
CA ARG A 13 -5.59 7.19 11.48
C ARG A 13 -4.67 6.08 11.00
N THR A 14 -5.17 4.86 10.99
CA THR A 14 -4.39 3.69 10.62
C THR A 14 -5.26 2.80 9.77
N LEU A 15 -4.71 2.36 8.64
CA LEU A 15 -5.23 1.23 7.91
C LEU A 15 -4.12 0.17 7.91
N GLY A 16 -4.37 -0.90 8.65
CA GLY A 16 -3.49 -2.06 8.71
C GLY A 16 -4.15 -3.23 8.01
N ILE A 17 -3.41 -3.88 7.12
CA ILE A 17 -3.80 -5.16 6.53
C ILE A 17 -2.95 -6.23 7.21
N GLY A 18 -3.59 -7.03 8.07
CA GLY A 18 -2.95 -7.95 9.01
C GLY A 18 -3.03 -9.44 8.63
N GLN A 19 -2.20 -10.24 9.30
CA GLN A 19 -1.80 -11.66 9.09
C GLN A 19 -2.94 -12.67 8.80
N GLN A 20 -3.24 -12.89 7.52
CA GLN A 20 -4.12 -13.95 7.03
C GLN A 20 -3.58 -14.39 5.67
N ALA A 21 -3.43 -15.69 5.44
CA ALA A 21 -3.09 -16.21 4.12
C ALA A 21 -4.32 -16.11 3.22
N TRP A 22 -4.25 -15.27 2.19
CA TRP A 22 -5.32 -15.12 1.21
C TRP A 22 -4.81 -15.55 -0.16
N ASN A 23 -5.54 -16.43 -0.86
CA ASN A 23 -5.26 -16.71 -2.27
C ASN A 23 -5.37 -15.44 -3.14
N MET A 24 -6.32 -14.56 -2.81
CA MET A 24 -6.51 -13.31 -3.53
C MET A 24 -7.05 -12.23 -2.59
N ALA A 25 -6.53 -11.02 -2.72
CA ALA A 25 -7.16 -9.87 -2.11
C ALA A 25 -7.13 -8.60 -2.97
N LEU A 26 -8.27 -7.91 -2.97
CA LEU A 26 -8.48 -6.65 -3.69
C LEU A 26 -8.82 -5.53 -2.70
N MET A 27 -8.08 -4.43 -2.80
CA MET A 27 -8.32 -3.23 -2.00
C MET A 27 -8.44 -1.99 -2.87
N LYS A 28 -9.48 -1.19 -2.63
CA LYS A 28 -9.69 0.08 -3.31
C LYS A 28 -10.01 1.19 -2.32
N LEU A 29 -9.12 2.17 -2.23
CA LEU A 29 -9.35 3.43 -1.52
C LEU A 29 -9.59 4.53 -2.56
N GLY A 30 -10.75 5.19 -2.50
CA GLY A 30 -11.15 6.24 -3.43
C GLY A 30 -10.46 7.58 -3.12
N TYR A 31 -11.11 8.40 -2.30
CA TYR A 31 -10.63 9.71 -1.87
C TYR A 31 -10.38 9.72 -0.37
N THR A 32 -9.16 10.06 0.05
CA THR A 32 -8.80 10.20 1.47
C THR A 32 -8.12 11.54 1.73
N GLN A 33 -8.69 12.39 2.59
CA GLN A 33 -8.02 13.67 2.90
C GLN A 33 -6.79 13.44 3.77
N ARG A 34 -6.91 12.65 4.84
CA ARG A 34 -5.80 12.39 5.77
C ARG A 34 -5.72 10.92 6.12
N LEU A 35 -4.67 10.27 5.66
CA LEU A 35 -4.25 8.93 6.09
C LEU A 35 -2.92 9.07 6.85
N ARG A 36 -2.90 8.74 8.14
CA ARG A 36 -1.65 8.85 8.90
C ARG A 36 -0.76 7.66 8.60
N THR A 37 -1.25 6.44 8.75
CA THR A 37 -0.45 5.24 8.47
C THR A 37 -1.22 4.28 7.59
N LEU A 38 -0.60 3.86 6.49
CA LEU A 38 -1.00 2.68 5.74
C LEU A 38 0.08 1.62 5.91
N GLY A 39 -0.28 0.50 6.53
CA GLY A 39 0.61 -0.64 6.75
C GLY A 39 0.07 -1.88 6.09
N ILE A 40 0.89 -2.51 5.25
CA ILE A 40 0.62 -3.82 4.68
C ILE A 40 1.60 -4.79 5.35
N GLY A 41 1.13 -5.54 6.36
CA GLY A 41 1.96 -6.44 7.17
C GLY A 41 2.03 -7.86 6.60
N GLN A 42 2.89 -8.73 7.16
CA GLN A 42 3.22 -10.06 6.63
C GLN A 42 2.01 -10.87 6.11
N GLN A 43 2.04 -11.23 4.83
CA GLN A 43 1.11 -12.16 4.21
C GLN A 43 1.84 -13.04 3.17
N ALA A 44 1.35 -14.27 3.00
CA ALA A 44 1.54 -15.03 1.77
C ALA A 44 0.30 -14.80 0.90
N TRP A 45 0.42 -13.97 -0.15
CA TRP A 45 -0.65 -13.77 -1.13
C TRP A 45 -0.23 -14.41 -2.45
N ASN A 46 -1.09 -15.23 -3.03
CA ASN A 46 -0.87 -15.64 -4.42
C ASN A 46 -1.07 -14.43 -5.35
N MET A 47 -2.10 -13.61 -5.10
CA MET A 47 -2.34 -12.40 -5.87
C MET A 47 -2.92 -11.26 -5.04
N ALA A 48 -2.40 -10.06 -5.25
CA ALA A 48 -2.83 -8.86 -4.57
C ALA A 48 -3.01 -7.67 -5.50
N LEU A 49 -4.16 -7.03 -5.44
CA LEU A 49 -4.41 -5.79 -6.17
C LEU A 49 -4.80 -4.69 -5.19
N MET A 50 -4.00 -3.62 -5.15
CA MET A 50 -4.27 -2.45 -4.31
C MET A 50 -4.33 -1.18 -5.15
N LYS A 51 -5.44 -0.45 -5.05
CA LYS A 51 -5.65 0.82 -5.74
C LYS A 51 -5.97 1.93 -4.74
N LEU A 52 -5.10 2.92 -4.66
CA LEU A 52 -5.33 4.18 -3.96
C LEU A 52 -5.59 5.26 -5.02
N GLY A 53 -6.75 5.91 -4.96
CA GLY A 53 -7.17 6.94 -5.90
C GLY A 53 -6.48 8.27 -5.62
N TYR A 54 -7.07 9.07 -4.74
CA TYR A 54 -6.58 10.39 -4.38
C TYR A 54 -6.36 10.49 -2.88
N THR A 55 -5.15 10.87 -2.46
CA THR A 55 -4.80 11.08 -1.06
C THR A 55 -4.14 12.46 -0.86
N GLN A 56 -4.73 13.37 -0.09
CA GLN A 56 -4.07 14.67 0.15
C GLN A 56 -2.84 14.50 1.05
N ARG A 57 -2.98 13.78 2.15
CA ARG A 57 -1.88 13.60 3.11
C ARG A 57 -1.77 12.14 3.54
N LEU A 58 -0.68 11.51 3.13
CA LEU A 58 -0.22 10.22 3.64
C LEU A 58 1.06 10.45 4.45
N ARG A 59 1.03 10.16 5.76
CA ARG A 59 2.25 10.34 6.56
C ARG A 59 3.22 9.18 6.32
N THR A 60 2.75 7.96 6.48
CA THR A 60 3.59 6.78 6.33
C THR A 60 2.89 5.73 5.48
N LEU A 61 3.59 5.24 4.47
CA LEU A 61 3.26 4.04 3.73
C LEU A 61 4.35 2.99 4.03
N GLY A 62 3.96 1.91 4.69
CA GLY A 62 4.83 0.78 5.00
C GLY A 62 4.32 -0.48 4.33
N ILE A 63 5.17 -1.12 3.53
CA ILE A 63 4.94 -2.43 2.95
C ILE A 63 5.96 -3.36 3.62
N GLY A 64 5.52 -4.16 4.59
CA GLY A 64 6.39 -5.05 5.39
C GLY A 64 6.83 -6.30 4.63
N GLN A 65 7.48 -7.24 5.31
CA GLN A 65 7.93 -8.50 4.69
C GLN A 65 6.77 -9.28 4.07
N GLN A 66 6.84 -9.63 2.79
CA GLN A 66 5.83 -10.47 2.16
C GLN A 66 6.44 -11.49 1.20
N ALA A 67 5.76 -12.62 1.06
CA ALA A 67 5.96 -13.53 -0.06
C ALA A 67 4.72 -13.39 -0.97
N TRP A 68 4.81 -12.60 -2.04
CA TRP A 68 3.73 -12.57 -3.03
C TRP A 68 4.20 -13.20 -4.32
N ASN A 69 3.36 -14.08 -4.86
CA ASN A 69 3.56 -14.55 -6.23
C ASN A 69 3.32 -13.42 -7.22
N MET A 70 2.25 -12.61 -7.01
CA MET A 70 1.96 -11.45 -7.85
C MET A 70 1.38 -10.27 -7.09
N ALA A 71 1.93 -9.07 -7.34
CA ALA A 71 1.57 -7.84 -6.66
C ALA A 71 1.34 -6.69 -7.64
N LEU A 72 0.13 -6.12 -7.67
CA LEU A 72 -0.11 -4.85 -8.37
C LEU A 72 -0.57 -3.79 -7.37
N MET A 73 0.24 -2.74 -7.21
CA MET A 73 -0.10 -1.58 -6.39
C MET A 73 -0.15 -0.33 -7.26
N LYS A 74 -1.29 0.36 -7.27
CA LYS A 74 -1.49 1.61 -8.00
C LYS A 74 -1.81 2.74 -7.03
N LEU A 75 -0.91 3.70 -6.91
CA LEU A 75 -1.18 4.99 -6.26
C LEU A 75 -1.52 6.01 -7.35
N GLY A 76 -2.70 6.62 -7.30
CA GLY A 76 -3.14 7.60 -8.30
C GLY A 76 -2.48 8.95 -8.08
N TYR A 77 -3.00 9.73 -7.13
CA TYR A 77 -2.49 11.07 -6.83
C TYR A 77 -2.30 11.22 -5.33
N THR A 78 -1.10 11.63 -4.92
CA THR A 78 -0.75 11.89 -3.52
C THR A 78 -0.09 13.27 -3.38
N GLN A 79 -0.70 14.23 -2.68
CA GLN A 79 -0.05 15.55 -2.52
C GLN A 79 1.16 15.48 -1.58
N ARG A 80 1.05 14.74 -0.48
CA ARG A 80 2.14 14.65 0.49
C ARG A 80 2.28 13.24 1.01
N LEU A 81 3.40 12.62 0.71
CA LEU A 81 3.88 11.39 1.32
C LEU A 81 5.12 11.72 2.16
N ARG A 82 5.11 11.51 3.48
CA ARG A 82 6.35 11.75 4.25
C ARG A 82 7.30 10.57 4.10
N THR A 83 6.83 9.37 4.38
CA THR A 83 7.68 8.19 4.43
C THR A 83 7.07 7.08 3.59
N LEU A 84 7.86 6.54 2.66
CA LEU A 84 7.61 5.30 1.96
C LEU A 84 8.68 4.30 2.40
N GLY A 85 8.27 3.22 3.06
CA GLY A 85 9.13 2.11 3.44
C GLY A 85 8.64 0.82 2.78
N ILE A 86 9.51 0.14 2.06
CA ILE A 86 9.28 -1.18 1.49
C ILE A 86 10.31 -2.09 2.15
N GLY A 87 9.89 -3.06 2.96
CA GLY A 87 10.76 -4.02 3.64
C GLY A 87 11.32 -5.09 2.70
N GLN A 88 11.99 -6.11 3.25
CA GLN A 88 12.44 -7.30 2.53
C GLN A 88 11.28 -8.05 1.88
N GLN A 89 11.39 -8.50 0.63
CA GLN A 89 10.27 -9.11 -0.08
C GLN A 89 10.75 -10.32 -0.88
N VAL A 90 9.97 -11.40 -0.88
CA VAL A 90 10.06 -12.43 -1.92
C VAL A 90 8.94 -12.14 -2.90
N TRP A 91 9.23 -11.31 -3.90
CA TRP A 91 8.33 -11.10 -5.03
C TRP A 91 8.75 -12.05 -6.15
N ASN A 92 7.86 -12.94 -6.60
CA ASN A 92 8.07 -13.54 -7.93
C ASN A 92 7.77 -12.50 -9.02
N MET A 93 6.76 -11.66 -8.81
CA MET A 93 6.44 -10.55 -9.72
C MET A 93 5.74 -9.40 -8.98
N ALA A 94 6.31 -8.19 -9.05
CA ALA A 94 5.71 -7.00 -8.43
C ALA A 94 5.71 -5.81 -9.38
N LEU A 95 4.57 -5.11 -9.45
CA LEU A 95 4.40 -3.88 -10.20
C LEU A 95 3.80 -2.82 -9.29
N MET A 96 4.60 -1.78 -9.02
CA MET A 96 4.16 -0.61 -8.29
C MET A 96 4.08 0.59 -9.24
N LYS A 97 2.88 1.08 -9.50
CA LYS A 97 2.66 2.31 -10.25
C LYS A 97 2.37 3.44 -9.27
N LEU A 98 3.37 4.30 -9.09
CA LEU A 98 3.18 5.63 -8.55
C LEU A 98 2.70 6.52 -9.70
N GLY A 99 1.51 7.09 -9.56
CA GLY A 99 1.07 8.18 -10.43
C GLY A 99 1.80 9.46 -10.02
N TYR A 100 1.06 10.47 -9.59
CA TYR A 100 1.66 11.75 -9.24
C TYR A 100 1.80 11.91 -7.73
N THR A 101 3.05 12.09 -7.28
CA THR A 101 3.37 12.43 -5.89
C THR A 101 4.06 13.79 -5.85
N GLN A 102 3.42 14.83 -5.30
CA GLN A 102 4.03 16.17 -5.28
C GLN A 102 5.23 16.26 -4.34
N ARG A 103 5.17 15.59 -3.20
CA ARG A 103 6.22 15.65 -2.18
C ARG A 103 6.39 14.28 -1.53
N LEU A 104 7.57 13.70 -1.71
CA LEU A 104 8.09 12.55 -0.97
C LEU A 104 9.29 13.02 -0.14
N ARG A 105 9.33 12.73 1.16
CA ARG A 105 10.50 13.12 2.00
C ARG A 105 11.51 12.00 2.17
N THR A 106 11.03 10.79 2.35
CA THR A 106 11.89 9.64 2.66
C THR A 106 11.39 8.42 1.89
N LEU A 107 12.32 7.77 1.20
CA LEU A 107 12.14 6.50 0.53
C LEU A 107 13.16 5.51 1.11
N GLY A 108 12.67 4.39 1.65
CA GLY A 108 13.50 3.26 2.07
C GLY A 108 13.03 2.00 1.37
N ILE A 109 13.95 1.30 0.71
CA ILE A 109 13.71 0.01 0.05
C ILE A 109 14.69 -0.99 0.68
N GLY A 110 14.17 -2.04 1.31
CA GLY A 110 14.96 -3.13 1.86
C GLY A 110 15.48 -4.04 0.74
N GLN A 111 16.76 -4.41 0.81
CA GLN A 111 17.38 -5.37 -0.12
C GLN A 111 17.03 -6.81 0.25
N GLN A 112 16.86 -7.65 -0.77
CA GLN A 112 16.82 -9.11 -0.66
C GLN A 112 18.21 -9.60 -0.24
N ALA A 113 18.28 -10.44 0.80
CA ALA A 113 19.46 -11.25 1.11
C ALA A 113 19.22 -12.64 0.51
#